data_AF-A0A529SKY9-F1
#
_entry.id   AF-A0A529SKY9-F1
#
_cell.length_a   1.000
_cell.length_b   1.000
_cell.length_c   1.000
_cell.angle_alpha   90.00
_cell.angle_beta   90.00
_cell.angle_gamma   90.00
#
_symmetry.space_group_name_H-M   'P 1'
#
loop_
_entity.id
_entity.type
_entity.pdbx_description
1 polymer ?
#
loop_
_entity_poly.entity_id
_entity_poly.type
_entity_poly.pdbx_seq_one_letter_code
_entity_poly.pdbx_strand_id
1 'polypeptide(L)' 'SGPVSVDAEGLVDASLMIKLKDPKAVAAILAGAVPEHKSEIEQGFAAIAMLGKEPSMPLKVVKGKASLGFIPLGKIKPLE' A
#
# COMPACT_ATOMS: atom_id res chain seq x y z
N SER A 1 -10.42 9.04 18.28
CA SER A 1 -9.06 8.72 17.81
C SER A 1 -9.05 7.30 17.27
N GLY A 2 -9.12 7.15 15.96
CA GLY A 2 -9.07 5.85 15.30
C GLY A 2 -7.69 5.59 14.70
N PRO A 3 -7.49 4.47 13.98
CA PRO A 3 -6.26 4.20 13.22
C PRO A 3 -6.07 5.16 12.03
N VAL A 4 -6.99 6.10 11.83
CA VAL A 4 -7.00 7.12 10.78
C VAL A 4 -7.30 8.47 11.42
N SER A 5 -6.57 9.50 11.01
CA SER A 5 -6.78 10.91 11.36
C SER A 5 -6.59 11.79 10.13
N VAL A 6 -7.26 12.94 10.12
CA VAL A 6 -7.12 13.97 9.09
C VAL A 6 -6.66 15.24 9.78
N ASP A 7 -5.61 15.88 9.28
CA ASP A 7 -5.12 17.14 9.83
C ASP A 7 -5.88 18.36 9.30
N ALA A 8 -5.53 19.55 9.78
CA ALA A 8 -6.18 20.80 9.38
C ALA A 8 -5.93 21.18 7.91
N GLU A 9 -4.95 20.56 7.26
CA GLU A 9 -4.64 20.74 5.84
C GLU A 9 -5.36 19.70 4.97
N GLY A 10 -6.22 18.86 5.56
CA GLY A 10 -6.96 17.80 4.89
C GLY A 10 -6.12 16.54 4.62
N LEU A 11 -4.90 16.46 5.13
CA LEU A 11 -4.00 15.32 4.89
C LEU A 11 -4.30 14.17 5.84
N VAL A 12 -4.22 12.96 5.30
CA VAL A 12 -4.54 11.73 6.03
C VAL A 12 -3.28 11.14 6.68
N ASP A 13 -3.38 10.75 7.94
CA ASP A 13 -2.45 9.88 8.63
C ASP A 13 -3.17 8.60 9.05
N ALA A 14 -2.56 7.44 8.79
CA ALA A 14 -3.15 6.16 9.13
C ALA A 14 -2.11 5.08 9.43
N SER A 15 -2.47 4.14 10.30
CA SER A 15 -1.70 2.93 10.58
C SER A 15 -2.65 1.74 10.67
N LEU A 16 -2.67 0.95 9.60
CA LEU A 16 -3.62 -0.13 9.37
C LEU A 16 -2.88 -1.44 9.10
N MET A 17 -3.47 -2.57 9.47
CA MET A 17 -3.01 -3.90 9.06
C MET A 17 -3.99 -4.45 8.04
N ILE A 18 -3.53 -4.72 6.82
CA ILE A 18 -4.36 -5.27 5.74
C ILE A 18 -3.93 -6.69 5.40
N LYS A 19 -4.89 -7.54 5.04
CA LYS A 19 -4.62 -8.89 4.54
C LYS A 19 -4.67 -8.90 3.01
N LEU A 20 -3.60 -9.37 2.38
CA LEU A 20 -3.58 -9.60 0.94
C LEU A 20 -4.15 -10.99 0.66
N LYS A 21 -5.36 -11.08 0.11
CA LYS A 21 -5.98 -12.38 -0.25
C LYS A 21 -5.33 -13.05 -1.47
N ASP A 22 -4.90 -12.23 -2.43
CA ASP A 22 -4.21 -12.70 -3.63
C ASP A 22 -3.07 -11.74 -3.97
N PRO A 23 -1.87 -11.96 -3.41
CA PRO A 23 -0.71 -11.11 -3.67
C PRO A 23 -0.34 -11.03 -5.16
N LYS A 24 -0.58 -12.10 -5.94
CA LYS A 24 -0.24 -12.13 -7.37
C LYS A 24 -1.19 -11.26 -8.19
N ALA A 25 -2.48 -11.32 -7.90
CA ALA A 25 -3.46 -10.45 -8.55
C ALA A 25 -3.19 -8.97 -8.26
N VAL A 26 -2.83 -8.64 -7.01
CA VAL A 26 -2.46 -7.26 -6.64
C VAL A 26 -1.19 -6.80 -7.36
N ALA A 27 -0.17 -7.65 -7.45
CA ALA A 27 1.05 -7.36 -8.22
C ALA A 27 0.74 -7.03 -9.68
N ALA A 28 -0.12 -7.82 -10.33
CA ALA A 28 -0.50 -7.62 -11.73
C ALA A 28 -1.23 -6.28 -11.96
N ILE A 29 -2.13 -5.90 -11.05
CA ILE A 29 -2.85 -4.62 -11.12
C ILE A 29 -1.87 -3.45 -10.96
N LEU A 30 -0.97 -3.52 -9.97
CA LEU A 30 0.00 -2.45 -9.72
C LEU A 30 1.04 -2.34 -10.85
N ALA A 31 1.52 -3.46 -11.37
CA ALA A 31 2.41 -3.50 -12.52
C ALA A 31 1.78 -2.91 -13.79
N GLY A 32 0.46 -3.05 -13.95
CA GLY A 32 -0.29 -2.41 -15.03
C GLY A 32 -0.51 -0.92 -14.82
N ALA A 33 -0.69 -0.48 -13.58
CA ALA A 33 -0.89 0.93 -13.23
C ALA A 33 0.41 1.75 -13.23
N VAL A 34 1.53 1.13 -12.85
CA VAL A 34 2.86 1.78 -12.73
C VAL A 34 3.90 0.94 -13.48
N PRO A 35 3.88 0.96 -14.83
CA PRO A 35 4.72 0.07 -15.64
C PRO A 35 6.22 0.35 -15.49
N GLU A 36 6.62 1.58 -15.16
CA GLU A 36 8.01 1.97 -14.90
C GLU A 36 8.67 1.21 -13.73
N HIS A 37 7.86 0.77 -12.76
CA HIS A 37 8.31 -0.02 -11.60
C HIS A 37 7.88 -1.49 -11.66
N LYS A 38 7.41 -1.97 -12.82
CA LYS A 38 6.83 -3.31 -12.97
C LYS A 38 7.70 -4.43 -12.40
N SER A 39 8.99 -4.45 -12.75
CA SER A 39 9.91 -5.51 -12.32
C SER A 39 10.09 -5.53 -10.79
N GLU A 40 10.18 -4.36 -10.17
CA GLU A 40 10.28 -4.20 -8.72
C GLU A 40 8.99 -4.63 -8.00
N ILE A 41 7.84 -4.29 -8.57
CA ILE A 41 6.52 -4.69 -8.06
C ILE A 41 6.37 -6.21 -8.12
N GLU A 42 6.64 -6.83 -9.27
CA GLU A 42 6.55 -8.28 -9.45
C GLU A 42 7.47 -9.03 -8.48
N GLN A 43 8.71 -8.56 -8.32
CA GLN A 43 9.67 -9.15 -7.38
C GLN A 43 9.25 -8.96 -5.91
N GLY A 44 8.84 -7.76 -5.53
CA GLY A 44 8.40 -7.45 -4.17
C GLY A 44 7.18 -8.26 -3.76
N PHE A 45 6.19 -8.39 -4.65
CA PHE A 45 5.00 -9.20 -4.39
C PHE A 45 5.25 -10.71 -4.51
N ALA A 46 6.22 -11.16 -5.31
CA ALA A 46 6.67 -12.55 -5.29
C ALA A 46 7.26 -12.93 -3.92
N ALA A 47 8.06 -12.04 -3.32
CA ALA A 47 8.57 -12.23 -1.96
C ALA A 47 7.43 -12.26 -0.91
N ILE A 48 6.43 -11.39 -1.06
CA ILE A 48 5.25 -11.38 -0.18
C ILE A 48 4.43 -12.68 -0.33
N ALA A 49 4.27 -13.21 -1.54
CA ALA A 49 3.58 -14.47 -1.79
C ALA A 49 4.31 -15.68 -1.15
N MET A 50 5.62 -15.59 -0.94
CA MET A 50 6.39 -16.62 -0.21
C MET A 50 6.08 -16.62 1.29
N LEU A 51 5.58 -15.51 1.87
CA LEU A 51 5.19 -15.43 3.28
C LEU A 51 3.88 -16.16 3.59
N GLY A 52 3.15 -16.61 2.57
CA GLY A 52 1.92 -17.39 2.69
C GLY A 52 0.81 -16.87 1.78
N LYS A 53 -0.37 -17.51 1.88
CA LYS A 53 -1.54 -17.17 1.05
C LYS A 53 -2.22 -15.86 1.44
N GLU A 54 -2.17 -15.49 2.71
CA GLU A 54 -2.85 -14.29 3.23
C GLU A 54 -1.95 -13.47 4.16
N PRO A 55 -0.81 -12.95 3.65
CA PRO A 55 0.10 -12.18 4.47
C PRO A 55 -0.59 -10.90 4.96
N SER A 56 -0.43 -10.63 6.25
CA SER A 56 -0.85 -9.36 6.84
C SER A 56 0.27 -8.35 6.68
N MET A 57 -0.05 -7.21 6.07
CA MET A 57 0.90 -6.17 5.71
C MET A 57 0.52 -4.85 6.38
N PRO A 58 1.50 -4.08 6.88
CA PRO A 58 1.23 -2.76 7.43
C PRO A 58 0.98 -1.77 6.28
N LEU A 59 -0.22 -1.18 6.25
CA LEU A 59 -0.55 -0.02 5.44
C LEU A 59 -0.36 1.24 6.30
N LYS A 60 0.62 2.06 5.94
CA LYS A 60 0.92 3.31 6.62
C LYS A 60 0.62 4.48 5.70
N VAL A 61 -0.05 5.49 6.22
CA VAL A 61 -0.23 6.78 5.57
C VAL A 61 0.38 7.84 6.47
N VAL A 62 1.29 8.66 5.94
CA VAL A 62 1.88 9.79 6.66
C VAL A 62 1.72 11.05 5.82
N LYS A 63 0.96 12.03 6.30
CA LYS A 63 0.67 13.26 5.57
C LYS A 63 0.24 13.02 4.12
N GLY A 64 -0.70 12.10 3.92
CA GLY A 64 -1.21 11.68 2.61
C GLY A 64 -0.29 10.75 1.81
N LYS A 65 0.97 10.49 2.21
CA LYS A 65 1.84 9.51 1.52
C LYS A 65 1.51 8.10 1.99
N ALA A 66 1.06 7.24 1.08
CA ALA A 66 0.68 5.86 1.38
C ALA A 66 1.80 4.87 1.05
N SER A 67 2.05 3.91 1.94
CA SER A 67 2.99 2.82 1.74
C SER A 67 2.47 1.50 2.31
N LEU A 68 2.72 0.40 1.61
CA LEU A 68 2.43 -0.95 2.05
C LEU A 68 3.72 -1.70 2.37
N GLY A 69 4.06 -1.79 3.65
CA GLY A 69 5.40 -2.22 4.05
C GLY A 69 6.46 -1.31 3.44
N PHE A 70 7.27 -1.85 2.53
CA PHE A 70 8.32 -1.15 1.80
C PHE A 70 7.86 -0.58 0.43
N ILE A 71 6.63 -0.87 0.00
CA ILE A 71 6.13 -0.52 -1.33
C ILE A 71 5.43 0.84 -1.27
N PRO A 72 5.93 1.88 -1.97
CA PRO A 72 5.22 3.16 -2.06
C PRO A 72 3.97 3.00 -2.94
N LEU A 73 2.80 3.43 -2.44
CA LEU A 73 1.52 3.37 -3.17
C LEU A 73 1.11 4.72 -3.78
N GLY A 74 1.86 5.78 -3.48
CA GLY A 74 1.61 7.13 -3.98
C GLY A 74 1.04 8.05 -2.91
N LYS A 75 0.26 9.05 -3.34
CA LYS A 75 -0.26 10.12 -2.48
C LYS A 75 -1.78 10.18 -2.56
N ILE A 76 -2.41 10.26 -1.41
CA ILE A 76 -3.81 10.60 -1.22
C ILE A 76 -3.89 12.13 -1.22
N LYS A 77 -4.80 12.69 -2.04
CA LYS A 77 -5.04 14.14 -2.07
C LYS A 77 -5.73 14.60 -0.77
N PRO A 78 -5.58 15.87 -0.38
CA PRO A 78 -6.35 16.44 0.72
C PRO A 78 -7.85 16.18 0.57
N LEU A 79 -8.53 15.91 1.67
CA LEU A 79 -9.98 15.78 1.72
C LEU A 79 -10.61 17.19 1.87
N GLU A 80 -11.65 17.47 1.07
CA GLU A 80 -12.46 18.70 1.16
C GLU A 80 -13.62 18.55 2.16
#